data_AF-A0A7C8EEP1-F1
#
_entry.id   AF-A0A7C8EEP1-F1
#
_cell.length_a   1.000
_cell.length_b   1.000
_cell.length_c   1.000
_cell.angle_alpha   90.00
_cell.angle_beta   90.00
_cell.angle_gamma   90.00
#
_symmetry.space_group_name_H-M   'P 1'
#
loop_
_entity.id
_entity.type
_entity.pdbx_description
1 polymer ?
#
loop_
_entity_poly.entity_id
_entity_poly.type
_entity_poly.pdbx_seq_one_letter_code
_entity_poly.pdbx_strand_id
1 'polypeptide(L)'
;MSKGKDSIKTTHETRSLKCELTEEELKEASESLARNLDALELLEDEKKKVTSDFKARIEAKEAEVRVQKNRVRDKYEYRPTRCTMTMNYSEGTVVVTRDDTEAIVNERPMSFEEKQMDLGFDDDGE
;
A
#
# COMPACT_ATOMS: atom_id res chain seq x y z
N MET A 1 -18.34 -37.86 -16.40
CA MET A 1 -17.30 -37.20 -15.56
C MET A 1 -17.96 -35.96 -14.98
N SER A 2 -18.25 -36.00 -13.67
CA SER A 2 -19.07 -35.00 -13.00
C SER A 2 -18.32 -33.68 -12.95
N LYS A 3 -18.90 -32.60 -13.50
CA LYS A 3 -18.40 -31.24 -13.27
C LYS A 3 -18.72 -30.90 -11.82
N GLY A 4 -17.76 -31.13 -10.91
CA GLY A 4 -17.85 -30.62 -9.54
C GLY A 4 -18.05 -29.11 -9.65
N LYS A 5 -19.11 -28.60 -9.02
CA LYS A 5 -19.30 -27.15 -8.90
C LYS A 5 -18.02 -26.60 -8.26
N ASP A 6 -17.30 -25.75 -8.98
CA ASP A 6 -16.16 -25.03 -8.44
C ASP A 6 -16.67 -24.26 -7.21
N SER A 7 -16.29 -24.75 -6.03
CA SER A 7 -16.59 -24.10 -4.76
C SER A 7 -15.55 -23.00 -4.62
N ILE A 8 -15.82 -21.88 -5.29
CA ILE A 8 -14.98 -20.68 -5.25
C ILE A 8 -15.72 -19.62 -4.42
N LYS A 9 -15.05 -19.10 -3.40
CA LYS A 9 -15.51 -17.92 -2.65
C LYS A 9 -14.55 -16.78 -2.88
N THR A 10 -15.10 -15.61 -3.20
CA THR A 10 -14.33 -14.40 -3.46
C THR A 10 -14.67 -13.34 -2.42
N THR A 11 -13.65 -12.67 -1.89
CA THR A 11 -13.79 -11.54 -0.98
C THR A 11 -12.85 -10.41 -1.40
N HIS A 12 -13.23 -9.17 -1.12
CA HIS A 12 -12.44 -8.00 -1.45
C HIS A 12 -11.87 -7.38 -0.18
N GLU A 13 -10.59 -7.03 -0.22
CA GLU A 13 -9.89 -6.40 0.90
C GLU A 13 -8.91 -5.35 0.39
N THR A 14 -8.50 -4.43 1.27
CA THR A 14 -7.45 -3.47 0.96
C THR A 14 -6.17 -3.88 1.68
N ARG A 15 -5.08 -4.05 0.94
CA ARG A 15 -3.76 -4.37 1.51
C ARG A 15 -2.78 -3.25 1.23
N SER A 16 -1.88 -3.00 2.18
CA SER A 16 -0.77 -2.08 2.01
C SER A 16 0.36 -2.79 1.26
N LEU A 17 0.47 -2.54 -0.05
CA LEU A 17 1.42 -3.23 -0.93
C LEU A 17 2.53 -2.30 -1.39
N LYS A 18 3.73 -2.87 -1.56
CA LYS A 18 4.85 -2.17 -2.18
C LYS A 18 4.52 -1.88 -3.64
N CYS A 19 4.51 -0.60 -4.00
CA CYS A 19 4.34 -0.12 -5.36
C CYS A 19 5.60 0.62 -5.78
N GLU A 20 6.29 0.11 -6.80
CA GLU A 20 7.42 0.81 -7.42
C GLU A 20 6.94 2.14 -8.01
N LEU A 21 7.73 3.19 -7.81
CA LEU A 21 7.44 4.50 -8.37
C LEU A 21 7.74 4.49 -9.87
N THR A 22 6.89 5.15 -10.64
CA THR A 22 7.18 5.41 -12.05
C THR A 22 8.35 6.39 -12.19
N GLU A 23 8.92 6.47 -13.38
CA GLU A 23 9.97 7.47 -13.66
C GLU A 23 9.48 8.91 -13.43
N GLU A 24 8.21 9.18 -13.77
CA GLU A 24 7.57 10.47 -13.55
C GLU A 24 7.41 10.77 -12.06
N GLU A 25 6.90 9.83 -11.28
CA GLU A 25 6.76 9.98 -9.82
C GLU A 25 8.11 10.16 -9.13
N LEU A 26 9.15 9.46 -9.60
CA LEU A 26 10.51 9.59 -9.09
C LEU A 26 11.12 10.96 -9.44
N LYS A 27 10.86 11.44 -10.66
CA LYS A 27 11.28 12.77 -11.11
C LYS A 27 10.61 13.85 -10.27
N GLU A 28 9.30 13.78 -10.08
CA GLU A 28 8.55 14.71 -9.23
C GLU A 28 9.07 14.72 -7.79
N ALA A 29 9.33 13.54 -7.21
CA ALA A 29 9.90 13.43 -5.86
C ALA A 29 11.30 14.06 -5.79
N SER A 30 12.12 13.87 -6.81
CA SER A 30 13.48 14.43 -6.90
C SER A 30 13.46 15.96 -7.04
N GLU A 31 12.59 16.50 -7.89
CA GLU A 31 12.41 17.94 -8.04
C GLU A 31 11.83 18.57 -6.77
N SER A 32 10.88 17.91 -6.12
CA SER A 32 10.32 18.37 -4.86
C SER A 32 11.37 18.35 -3.74
N LEU A 33 12.24 17.34 -3.72
CA LEU A 33 13.35 17.28 -2.77
C LEU A 33 14.30 18.47 -2.97
N ALA A 34 14.71 18.76 -4.21
CA ALA A 34 15.57 19.91 -4.52
C ALA A 34 14.95 21.23 -4.05
N ARG A 35 13.69 21.51 -4.41
CA ARG A 35 12.98 22.72 -3.97
C ARG A 35 12.90 22.84 -2.45
N ASN A 36 12.68 21.73 -1.75
CA ASN A 36 12.58 21.74 -0.29
C ASN A 36 13.94 21.94 0.39
N LEU A 37 15.04 21.47 -0.21
CA LEU A 37 16.40 21.74 0.26
C LEU A 37 16.75 23.22 0.11
N ASP A 38 16.48 23.81 -1.07
CA ASP A 38 16.70 25.24 -1.30
C ASP A 38 15.89 26.11 -0.32
N ALA A 39 14.61 25.74 -0.10
CA ALA A 39 13.75 26.45 0.87
C ALA A 39 14.23 26.29 2.32
N LEU A 40 14.77 25.12 2.69
CA LEU A 40 15.33 24.88 4.01
C LEU A 40 16.57 25.74 4.24
N GLU A 41 17.49 25.80 3.27
CA GLU A 41 18.69 26.64 3.33
C GLU A 41 18.32 28.13 3.50
N LEU A 42 17.34 28.62 2.73
CA LEU A 42 16.84 29.98 2.87
C LEU A 42 16.26 30.26 4.27
N LEU A 43 15.48 29.33 4.83
CA LEU A 43 14.91 29.47 6.18
C LEU A 43 15.99 29.45 7.27
N GLU A 44 17.03 28.63 7.11
CA GLU A 44 18.17 28.61 8.03
C GLU A 44 18.96 29.91 7.99
N ASP A 45 19.12 30.51 6.81
CA ASP A 45 19.78 31.80 6.64
C ASP A 45 18.94 32.98 7.15
N GLU A 46 17.62 32.94 6.95
CA GLU A 46 16.70 33.93 7.52
C GLU A 46 16.66 33.86 9.05
N LYS A 47 16.67 32.65 9.64
CA LYS A 47 16.74 32.44 11.10
C LYS A 47 17.97 33.08 11.74
N LYS A 48 19.11 33.07 11.05
CA LYS A 48 20.34 33.75 11.53
C LYS A 48 20.15 35.27 11.60
N LYS A 49 19.26 35.83 10.78
CA LYS A 49 18.96 37.28 10.70
C LYS A 49 17.82 37.70 11.63
N VAL A 50 16.83 36.83 11.87
CA VAL A 50 15.65 37.07 12.70
C VAL A 50 15.28 35.80 13.47
N THR A 51 15.32 35.81 14.80
CA THR A 51 15.24 34.59 15.63
C THR A 51 13.82 34.13 16.02
N SER A 52 12.79 34.95 15.84
CA SER A 52 11.40 34.60 16.17
C SER A 52 10.74 33.80 15.03
N ASP A 53 10.15 32.65 15.35
CA ASP A 53 9.24 31.83 14.52
C ASP A 53 9.83 30.92 13.41
N PHE A 54 11.15 30.84 13.25
CA PHE A 54 11.76 29.99 12.21
C PHE A 54 11.90 28.52 12.57
N LYS A 55 11.96 28.18 13.87
CA LYS A 55 12.20 26.80 14.30
C LYS A 55 11.13 25.82 13.80
N ALA A 56 9.86 26.16 13.97
CA ALA A 56 8.75 25.31 13.54
C ALA A 56 8.71 25.15 12.00
N ARG A 57 9.04 26.21 11.26
CA ARG A 57 9.08 26.19 9.78
C ARG A 57 10.22 25.31 9.26
N ILE A 58 11.39 25.38 9.90
CA ILE A 58 12.55 24.54 9.60
C ILE A 58 12.22 23.07 9.88
N GLU A 59 11.68 22.75 11.07
CA GLU A 59 11.31 21.38 11.43
C GLU A 59 10.27 20.78 10.46
N ALA A 60 9.28 21.58 10.04
CA ALA A 60 8.33 21.16 9.02
C ALA A 60 9.02 20.87 7.67
N LYS A 61 9.91 21.74 7.22
CA LYS A 61 10.64 21.53 5.96
C LYS A 61 11.61 20.36 6.01
N GLU A 62 12.30 20.15 7.12
CA GLU A 62 13.14 18.97 7.34
C GLU A 62 12.33 17.67 7.28
N ALA A 63 11.11 17.67 7.81
CA ALA A 63 10.21 16.52 7.73
C ALA A 63 9.83 16.23 6.27
N GLU A 64 9.48 17.25 5.49
CA GLU A 64 9.18 17.11 4.05
C GLU A 64 10.40 16.60 3.26
N VAL A 65 11.59 17.16 3.51
CA VAL A 65 12.87 16.70 2.90
C VAL A 65 13.08 15.22 3.21
N ARG A 66 12.86 14.81 4.46
CA ARG A 66 13.06 13.41 4.88
C ARG A 66 12.12 12.45 4.15
N VAL A 67 10.85 12.83 4.00
CA VAL A 67 9.86 12.04 3.25
C VAL A 67 10.28 11.90 1.79
N GLN A 68 10.57 13.01 1.10
CA GLN A 68 10.95 12.97 -0.31
C GLN A 68 12.29 12.25 -0.53
N LYS A 69 13.26 12.44 0.36
CA LYS A 69 14.54 11.72 0.34
C LYS A 69 14.35 10.21 0.41
N ASN A 70 13.49 9.74 1.32
CA ASN A 70 13.18 8.31 1.43
C ASN A 70 12.48 7.81 0.16
N ARG A 71 11.51 8.56 -0.36
CA ARG A 71 10.80 8.23 -1.60
C ARG A 71 11.75 8.07 -2.79
N VAL A 72 12.67 9.00 -2.98
CA VAL A 72 13.69 8.95 -4.05
C VAL A 72 14.69 7.81 -3.84
N ARG A 73 15.13 7.58 -2.60
CA ARG A 73 16.09 6.51 -2.28
C ARG A 73 15.49 5.13 -2.47
N ASP A 74 14.30 4.92 -1.92
CA ASP A 74 13.67 3.61 -1.84
C ASP A 74 13.05 3.25 -3.19
N LYS A 75 12.61 4.24 -3.98
CA LYS A 75 11.97 4.09 -5.32
C LYS A 75 10.66 3.34 -5.32
N TYR A 76 10.09 3.11 -4.14
CA TYR A 76 8.78 2.53 -3.96
C TYR A 76 8.06 3.23 -2.81
N GLU A 77 6.75 3.08 -2.76
CA GLU A 77 5.95 3.44 -1.60
C GLU A 77 4.90 2.36 -1.32
N TYR A 78 4.49 2.25 -0.07
CA TYR A 78 3.39 1.37 0.30
C TYR A 78 2.07 2.07 0.02
N ARG A 79 1.27 1.51 -0.88
CA ARG A 79 -0.05 2.05 -1.24
C ARG A 79 -1.16 1.11 -0.75
N PRO A 80 -2.30 1.66 -0.30
CA PRO A 80 -3.50 0.87 -0.09
C PRO A 80 -4.04 0.42 -1.46
N THR A 81 -3.88 -0.86 -1.77
CA THR A 81 -4.31 -1.45 -3.05
C THR A 81 -5.46 -2.41 -2.81
N ARG A 82 -6.51 -2.30 -3.62
CA ARG A 82 -7.62 -3.26 -3.60
C ARG A 82 -7.16 -4.60 -4.14
N CYS A 83 -7.47 -5.63 -3.38
CA CYS A 83 -7.12 -7.00 -3.69
C CYS A 83 -8.37 -7.87 -3.62
N THR A 84 -8.38 -8.86 -4.48
CA THR A 84 -9.39 -9.90 -4.52
C THR A 84 -8.78 -11.18 -3.96
N MET A 85 -9.32 -11.67 -2.85
CA MET A 85 -8.96 -12.96 -2.26
C MET A 85 -9.94 -14.02 -2.74
N THR A 86 -9.42 -14.99 -3.48
CA THR A 86 -10.14 -16.13 -4.05
C THR A 86 -9.76 -17.39 -3.30
N MET A 87 -10.76 -18.01 -2.67
CA MET A 87 -10.65 -19.29 -1.97
C MET A 87 -11.20 -20.39 -2.89
N ASN A 88 -10.32 -21.25 -3.40
CA ASN A 88 -10.71 -22.41 -4.21
C ASN A 88 -10.77 -23.66 -3.30
N TYR A 89 -11.96 -24.00 -2.82
CA TYR A 89 -12.14 -25.10 -1.87
C TYR A 89 -11.91 -26.47 -2.51
N SER A 90 -12.08 -26.58 -3.83
CA SER A 90 -11.76 -27.80 -4.59
C SER A 90 -10.26 -28.08 -4.59
N GLU A 91 -9.43 -27.05 -4.69
CA GLU A 91 -7.96 -27.16 -4.69
C GLU A 91 -7.35 -26.98 -3.29
N GLY A 92 -8.13 -26.45 -2.35
CA GLY A 92 -7.66 -26.11 -1.00
C GLY A 92 -6.65 -24.95 -1.00
N THR A 93 -6.76 -24.01 -1.94
CA THR A 93 -5.84 -22.88 -2.12
C THR A 93 -6.52 -21.53 -1.90
N VAL A 94 -5.76 -20.56 -1.38
CA VAL A 94 -6.16 -19.16 -1.27
C VAL A 94 -5.18 -18.34 -2.10
N VAL A 95 -5.74 -17.59 -3.06
CA VAL A 95 -4.98 -16.72 -3.96
C VAL A 95 -5.46 -15.29 -3.74
N VAL A 96 -4.53 -14.37 -3.52
CA VAL A 96 -4.80 -12.93 -3.39
C VAL A 96 -4.20 -12.24 -4.60
N THR A 97 -5.05 -11.64 -5.42
CA THR A 97 -4.65 -10.88 -6.62
C THR A 97 -4.89 -9.40 -6.41
N ARG A 98 -4.01 -8.56 -6.98
CA ARG A 98 -4.28 -7.12 -7.08
C ARG A 98 -5.33 -6.87 -8.14
N ASP A 99 -6.25 -5.93 -7.89
CA ASP A 99 -7.32 -5.63 -8.84
C ASP A 99 -6.85 -4.78 -10.03
N ASP A 100 -5.75 -4.04 -9.89
CA ASP A 100 -5.25 -3.11 -10.91
C ASP A 100 -4.32 -3.76 -11.95
N THR A 101 -3.50 -4.73 -11.51
CA THR A 101 -2.52 -5.42 -12.38
C THR A 101 -2.77 -6.91 -12.52
N GLU A 102 -3.80 -7.45 -11.85
CA GLU A 102 -4.10 -8.89 -11.75
C GLU A 102 -2.94 -9.74 -11.20
N ALA A 103 -1.92 -9.09 -10.61
CA ALA A 103 -0.74 -9.77 -10.12
C ALA A 103 -1.04 -10.53 -8.82
N ILE A 104 -0.57 -11.77 -8.71
CA ILE A 104 -0.67 -12.58 -7.49
C ILE A 104 0.26 -11.99 -6.44
N VAL A 105 -0.32 -11.52 -5.33
CA VAL A 105 0.39 -10.96 -4.17
C VAL A 105 0.74 -12.05 -3.18
N ASN A 106 -0.14 -13.02 -3.03
CA ASN A 106 0.02 -14.11 -2.10
C ASN A 106 -0.75 -15.32 -2.60
N GLU A 107 -0.10 -16.48 -2.53
CA GLU A 107 -0.71 -17.77 -2.80
C GLU A 107 -0.30 -18.71 -1.68
N ARG A 108 -1.28 -19.35 -1.05
CA ARG A 108 -1.03 -20.28 0.07
C ARG A 108 -2.09 -21.37 0.12
N PRO A 109 -1.78 -22.52 0.74
CA PRO A 109 -2.83 -23.46 1.11
C PRO A 109 -3.83 -22.83 2.09
N MET A 110 -5.08 -23.28 2.03
CA MET A 110 -6.09 -22.97 3.03
C MET A 110 -5.67 -23.52 4.40
N SER A 111 -5.89 -22.70 5.42
CA SER A 111 -5.82 -23.14 6.81
C SER A 111 -6.95 -24.14 7.12
N PHE A 112 -6.83 -24.83 8.26
CA PHE A 112 -7.86 -25.78 8.70
C PHE A 112 -9.21 -25.09 8.96
N GLU A 113 -9.19 -23.87 9.48
CA GLU A 113 -10.39 -23.05 9.73
C GLU A 113 -11.06 -22.63 8.42
N GLU A 114 -10.29 -22.17 7.44
CA GLU A 114 -10.83 -21.76 6.13
C GLU A 114 -11.40 -22.93 5.33
N LYS A 115 -10.91 -24.16 5.56
CA LYS A 115 -11.46 -25.39 4.96
C LYS A 115 -12.83 -25.75 5.52
N GLN A 116 -13.17 -25.28 6.72
CA GLN A 116 -14.53 -25.38 7.22
C GLN A 116 -15.37 -24.42 6.37
N MET A 117 -16.01 -24.93 5.32
CA MET A 117 -17.09 -24.20 4.67
C MET A 117 -18.09 -23.88 5.76
N ASP A 118 -18.35 -22.58 5.96
CA ASP A 118 -19.48 -22.13 6.74
C ASP A 118 -20.72 -22.73 6.08
N LEU A 119 -21.21 -23.83 6.65
CA LEU A 119 -22.51 -24.38 6.32
C LEU A 119 -23.46 -23.33 6.82
N GLY A 120 -23.85 -22.41 5.94
CA GLY A 120 -24.89 -21.42 6.19
C GLY A 120 -26.16 -22.16 6.59
N PHE A 121 -26.30 -22.45 7.88
CA PHE A 121 -27.57 -22.68 8.52
C PHE A 121 -28.18 -21.27 8.58
N ASP A 122 -28.71 -20.82 7.44
CA ASP A 122 -29.77 -19.84 7.48
C ASP A 122 -30.85 -20.50 8.33
N ASP A 123 -30.99 -19.96 9.54
CA ASP A 123 -32.04 -20.23 10.50
C ASP A 123 -33.38 -20.08 9.77
N ASP A 124 -33.93 -21.18 9.27
CA ASP A 124 -35.33 -21.29 8.82
C ASP A 124 -36.22 -21.10 10.06
N GLY A 125 -36.27 -19.86 10.54
CA GLY A 125 -37.25 -19.40 11.51
C GLY A 125 -38.55 -19.10 10.79
N GLU A 126 -39.44 -20.10 10.69
CA GLU A 126 -40.78 -20.13 11.32
C GLU A 126 -41.51 -21.47 11.06
#